data_AF-A0A1J7CIY1-F1
#
_entry.id   AF-A0A1J7CIY1-F1
#
_cell.length_a   1.000
_cell.length_b   1.000
_cell.length_c   1.000
_cell.angle_alpha   90.00
_cell.angle_beta   90.00
_cell.angle_gamma   90.00
#
_symmetry.space_group_name_H-M   'P 1'
#
loop_
_entity.id
_entity.type
_entity.pdbx_description
1 polymer ?
#
loop_
_entity_poly.entity_id
_entity_poly.type
_entity_poly.pdbx_seq_one_letter_code
_entity_poly.pdbx_strand_id
1 'polypeptide(L)'
;MSRERGSGSVLALSLLSGFCLLAMLSWQRALQVSLELARAQRHYLQAFHQAESSLAWGLSQHWPARHGECRQHPTAPLRVCLQVSGRGYGWLLRGEGGGTMLAPPLRHYRRVTLHLAVAPAAQDPVAATCPTAPRDPADVDPPQAPAASLAEGASPDRARRYFLRARHDGWLDFDPG
;
A
#
# COMPACT_ATOMS: atom_id res chain seq x y z
N MET A 1 -36.18 71.15 14.94
CA MET A 1 -34.84 70.54 15.03
C MET A 1 -35.01 69.04 15.27
N SER A 2 -34.95 68.20 14.23
CA SER A 2 -35.26 66.75 14.36
C SER A 2 -34.36 65.86 13.48
N ARG A 3 -33.15 66.31 13.15
CA ARG A 3 -32.30 65.67 12.11
C ARG A 3 -31.27 64.68 12.65
N GLU A 4 -31.17 64.48 13.97
CA GLU A 4 -30.08 63.73 14.59
C GLU A 4 -30.42 62.26 14.95
N ARG A 5 -31.71 61.91 15.12
CA ARG A 5 -32.11 60.54 15.51
C ARG A 5 -32.00 59.50 14.40
N GLY A 6 -32.03 59.91 13.13
CA GLY A 6 -31.91 58.99 11.98
C GLY A 6 -30.46 58.56 11.68
N SER A 7 -29.49 59.46 11.92
CA SER A 7 -28.07 59.24 11.56
C SER A 7 -27.43 58.07 12.31
N GLY A 8 -27.65 57.96 13.62
CA GLY A 8 -27.06 56.90 14.45
C GLY A 8 -27.55 55.49 14.11
N SER A 9 -28.82 55.34 13.72
CA SER A 9 -29.39 54.04 13.34
C SER A 9 -28.85 53.50 12.02
N VAL A 10 -28.64 54.38 11.03
CA VAL A 10 -28.05 54.03 9.73
C VAL A 10 -26.59 53.62 9.89
N LEU A 11 -25.86 54.32 10.77
CA LEU A 11 -24.46 54.01 11.08
C LEU A 11 -24.32 52.68 11.84
N ALA A 12 -25.24 52.37 12.75
CA ALA A 12 -25.27 51.07 13.42
C ALA A 12 -25.57 49.93 12.45
N LEU A 13 -26.54 50.12 11.53
CA LEU A 13 -26.88 49.12 10.50
C LEU A 13 -25.73 48.90 9.51
N SER A 14 -25.02 49.96 9.12
CA SER A 14 -23.87 49.83 8.21
C SER A 14 -22.70 49.10 8.88
N LEU A 15 -22.43 49.36 10.16
CA LEU A 15 -21.42 48.64 10.93
C LEU A 15 -21.79 47.17 11.12
N LEU A 16 -23.05 46.88 11.45
CA LEU A 16 -23.52 45.50 11.63
C LEU A 16 -23.47 44.72 10.31
N SER A 17 -23.91 45.35 9.21
CA SER A 17 -23.78 44.78 7.86
C SER A 17 -22.31 44.55 7.49
N GLY A 18 -21.44 45.52 7.76
CA GLY A 18 -20.00 45.39 7.54
C GLY A 18 -19.38 44.24 8.34
N PHE A 19 -19.76 44.11 9.62
CA PHE A 19 -19.30 43.01 10.47
C PHE A 19 -19.79 41.65 9.94
N CYS A 20 -21.06 41.53 9.57
CA CYS A 20 -21.60 40.30 8.99
C CYS A 20 -20.87 39.91 7.69
N LEU A 21 -20.56 40.87 6.82
CA LEU A 21 -19.80 40.63 5.60
C LEU A 21 -18.37 40.17 5.88
N LEU A 22 -17.69 40.82 6.84
CA LEU A 22 -16.34 40.43 7.25
C LEU A 22 -16.30 39.04 7.88
N ALA A 23 -17.28 38.71 8.73
CA ALA A 23 -17.42 37.40 9.34
C ALA A 23 -17.70 36.31 8.30
N MET A 24 -18.56 36.59 7.32
CA MET A 24 -18.82 35.67 6.22
C MET A 24 -17.57 35.46 5.36
N LEU A 25 -16.83 36.53 5.04
CA LEU A 25 -15.60 36.44 4.24
C LEU A 25 -14.49 35.66 4.97
N SER A 26 -14.32 35.88 6.27
CA SER A 26 -13.34 35.12 7.06
C SER A 26 -13.70 33.65 7.14
N TRP A 27 -14.98 33.32 7.31
CA TRP A 27 -15.47 31.94 7.30
C TRP A 27 -15.24 31.25 5.96
N GLN A 28 -15.54 31.92 4.85
CA GLN A 28 -15.30 31.39 3.50
C GLN A 28 -13.82 31.06 3.29
N ARG A 29 -12.92 31.94 3.73
CA ARG A 29 -11.47 31.70 3.65
C ARG A 29 -11.02 30.54 4.55
N ALA A 30 -11.52 30.46 5.78
CA ALA A 30 -11.21 29.36 6.68
C ALA A 30 -11.67 28.01 6.12
N LEU A 31 -12.86 27.96 5.52
CA LEU A 31 -13.37 26.77 4.86
C LEU A 31 -12.48 26.36 3.69
N GLN A 32 -12.09 27.31 2.83
CA GLN A 32 -11.22 27.04 1.68
C GLN A 32 -9.89 26.41 2.11
N VAL A 33 -9.22 26.97 3.11
CA VAL A 33 -7.96 26.42 3.65
C VAL A 33 -8.16 25.00 4.21
N SER A 34 -9.25 24.76 4.95
CA SER A 34 -9.53 23.44 5.50
C SER A 34 -9.79 22.37 4.42
N LEU A 35 -10.46 22.77 3.33
CA LEU A 35 -10.76 21.87 2.21
C LEU A 35 -9.50 21.51 1.43
N GLU A 36 -8.60 22.47 1.22
CA GLU A 36 -7.31 22.20 0.57
C GLU A 36 -6.46 21.23 1.39
N LEU A 37 -6.36 21.45 2.70
CA LEU A 37 -5.63 20.53 3.59
C LEU A 37 -6.26 19.13 3.58
N ALA A 38 -7.59 19.04 3.65
CA ALA A 38 -8.29 17.76 3.61
C ALA A 38 -8.08 17.02 2.29
N ARG A 39 -8.01 17.72 1.15
CA ARG A 39 -7.71 17.13 -0.16
C ARG A 39 -6.28 16.58 -0.20
N ALA A 40 -5.30 17.35 0.27
CA ALA A 40 -3.92 16.91 0.34
C ALA A 40 -3.76 15.65 1.21
N GLN A 41 -4.41 15.62 2.37
CA GLN A 41 -4.43 14.46 3.27
C GLN A 41 -5.06 13.24 2.61
N ARG A 42 -6.23 13.38 1.98
CA ARG A 42 -6.89 12.28 1.26
C ARG A 42 -6.01 11.72 0.15
N HIS A 43 -5.38 12.60 -0.62
CA HIS A 43 -4.48 12.18 -1.69
C HIS A 43 -3.29 11.39 -1.15
N TYR A 44 -2.67 11.88 -0.07
CA TYR A 44 -1.57 11.18 0.59
C TYR A 44 -2.00 9.81 1.13
N LEU A 45 -3.13 9.73 1.84
CA LEU A 45 -3.65 8.47 2.38
C LEU A 45 -3.97 7.47 1.27
N GLN A 46 -4.56 7.92 0.17
CA GLN A 46 -4.82 7.08 -0.99
C GLN A 46 -3.52 6.54 -1.60
N ALA A 47 -2.52 7.40 -1.79
CA ALA A 47 -1.21 6.98 -2.30
C ALA A 47 -0.51 6.00 -1.35
N PHE A 48 -0.61 6.22 -0.03
CA PHE A 48 -0.09 5.32 0.99
C PHE A 48 -0.74 3.94 0.93
N HIS A 49 -2.07 3.87 0.96
CA HIS A 49 -2.79 2.61 0.88
C HIS A 49 -2.53 1.87 -0.43
N GLN A 50 -2.36 2.61 -1.54
CA GLN A 50 -2.00 2.02 -2.82
C GLN A 50 -0.57 1.46 -2.81
N ALA A 51 0.39 2.15 -2.19
CA ALA A 51 1.76 1.66 -2.05
C ALA A 51 1.85 0.41 -1.16
N GLU A 52 1.10 0.37 -0.06
CA GLU A 52 0.99 -0.82 0.81
C GLU A 52 0.30 -1.98 0.09
N SER A 53 -0.76 -1.70 -0.67
CA SER A 53 -1.44 -2.72 -1.49
C SER A 53 -0.50 -3.27 -2.58
N SER A 54 0.31 -2.39 -3.19
CA SER A 54 1.36 -2.78 -4.13
C SER A 54 2.34 -3.72 -3.43
N LEU A 55 2.87 -3.36 -2.25
CA LEU A 55 3.78 -4.22 -1.49
C LEU A 55 3.17 -5.59 -1.15
N ALA A 56 1.94 -5.60 -0.63
CA ALA A 56 1.24 -6.83 -0.27
C ALA A 56 1.06 -7.75 -1.49
N TRP A 57 0.65 -7.19 -2.63
CA TRP A 57 0.58 -7.92 -3.89
C TRP A 57 1.96 -8.44 -4.31
N GLY A 58 2.99 -7.60 -4.23
CA GLY A 58 4.37 -7.96 -4.56
C GLY A 58 4.90 -9.13 -3.73
N LEU A 59 4.54 -9.23 -2.46
CA LEU A 59 4.90 -10.38 -1.62
C LEU A 59 4.25 -11.70 -2.08
N SER A 60 3.06 -11.64 -2.68
CA SER A 60 2.38 -12.82 -3.24
C SER A 60 2.96 -13.29 -4.59
N GLN A 61 3.80 -12.46 -5.22
CA GLN A 61 4.38 -12.78 -6.52
C GLN A 61 5.66 -13.61 -6.39
N HIS A 62 5.97 -14.34 -7.46
CA HIS A 62 7.24 -15.02 -7.61
C HIS A 62 8.26 -14.08 -8.23
N TRP A 63 9.43 -13.98 -7.62
CA TRP A 63 10.48 -13.09 -8.08
C TRP A 63 11.69 -13.87 -8.58
N PRO A 64 12.32 -13.42 -9.69
CA PRO A 64 13.71 -13.77 -9.96
C PRO A 64 14.59 -13.02 -8.96
N ALA A 65 15.68 -13.64 -8.49
CA ALA A 65 16.67 -12.99 -7.62
C ALA A 65 17.53 -11.99 -8.42
N ARG A 66 16.90 -10.99 -9.04
CA ARG A 66 17.53 -9.99 -9.91
C ARG A 66 17.25 -8.59 -9.40
N HIS A 67 18.30 -7.77 -9.33
CA HIS A 67 18.20 -6.37 -8.97
C HIS A 67 17.46 -5.58 -10.05
N GLY A 68 16.55 -4.69 -9.64
CA GLY A 68 15.85 -3.76 -10.55
C GLY A 68 14.66 -4.37 -11.28
N GLU A 69 14.26 -5.59 -10.93
CA GLU A 69 13.09 -6.22 -11.53
C GLU A 69 11.83 -5.50 -11.04
N CYS A 70 11.00 -5.01 -11.96
CA CYS A 70 9.72 -4.37 -11.64
C CYS A 70 8.56 -5.18 -12.21
N ARG A 71 7.47 -5.26 -11.44
CA ARG A 71 6.20 -5.84 -11.87
C ARG A 71 5.08 -4.83 -11.69
N GLN A 72 4.17 -4.82 -12.65
CA GLN A 72 2.97 -4.01 -12.64
C GLN A 72 1.75 -4.93 -12.69
N HIS A 73 0.74 -4.62 -11.89
CA HIS A 73 -0.52 -5.36 -11.92
C HIS A 73 -1.27 -5.05 -13.22
N PRO A 74 -1.85 -6.06 -13.90
CA PRO A 74 -2.45 -5.86 -15.23
C PRO A 74 -3.68 -4.95 -15.21
N THR A 75 -4.48 -5.01 -14.15
CA THR A 75 -5.77 -4.29 -14.06
C THR A 75 -5.80 -3.20 -12.99
N ALA A 76 -4.80 -3.15 -12.11
CA ALA A 76 -4.78 -2.25 -10.96
C ALA A 76 -3.54 -1.37 -11.07
N PRO A 77 -3.56 -0.13 -10.58
CA PRO A 77 -2.41 0.77 -10.63
C PRO A 77 -1.36 0.40 -9.56
N LEU A 78 -1.02 -0.87 -9.44
CA LEU A 78 -0.06 -1.38 -8.46
C LEU A 78 1.26 -1.66 -9.17
N ARG A 79 2.34 -1.09 -8.64
CA ARG A 79 3.68 -1.30 -9.16
C ARG A 79 4.64 -1.60 -8.03
N VAL A 80 5.46 -2.62 -8.24
CA VAL A 80 6.43 -3.10 -7.27
C VAL A 80 7.76 -3.34 -7.95
N CYS A 81 8.87 -2.99 -7.31
CA CYS A 81 10.19 -3.29 -7.80
C CYS A 81 11.03 -3.98 -6.72
N LEU A 82 11.75 -5.04 -7.11
CA LEU A 82 12.71 -5.72 -6.27
C LEU A 82 14.08 -5.09 -6.46
N GLN A 83 14.69 -4.69 -5.34
CA GLN A 83 15.99 -4.05 -5.29
C GLN A 83 16.88 -4.79 -4.29
N VAL A 84 18.19 -4.68 -4.49
CA VAL A 84 19.19 -5.13 -3.52
C VAL A 84 19.48 -3.94 -2.61
N SER A 85 19.61 -4.17 -1.29
CA SER A 85 19.97 -3.11 -0.36
C SER A 85 21.35 -2.54 -0.71
N GLY A 86 21.52 -1.21 -0.67
CA GLY A 86 22.79 -0.55 -0.98
C GLY A 86 23.99 -1.02 -0.14
N ARG A 87 23.75 -1.56 1.06
CA ARG A 87 24.80 -2.17 1.91
C ARG A 87 25.15 -3.62 1.57
N GLY A 88 24.55 -4.22 0.53
CA GLY A 88 24.91 -5.56 0.03
C GLY A 88 24.35 -6.76 0.80
N TYR A 89 23.63 -6.56 1.92
CA TYR A 89 23.05 -7.64 2.71
C TYR A 89 21.52 -7.54 2.81
N GLY A 90 20.84 -7.94 1.74
CA GLY A 90 19.38 -8.12 1.76
C GLY A 90 18.66 -7.59 0.53
N TRP A 91 17.38 -7.92 0.48
CA TRP A 91 16.48 -7.52 -0.59
C TRP A 91 15.46 -6.52 -0.06
N LEU A 92 15.13 -5.55 -0.91
CA LEU A 92 14.14 -4.51 -0.68
C LEU A 92 13.06 -4.64 -1.72
N LEU A 93 11.83 -4.62 -1.27
CA LEU A 93 10.66 -4.50 -2.12
C LEU A 93 10.19 -3.06 -2.05
N ARG A 94 10.14 -2.39 -3.20
CA ARG A 94 9.64 -1.02 -3.36
C ARG A 94 8.23 -1.08 -3.93
N GLY A 95 7.21 -0.71 -3.16
CA GLY A 95 5.87 -0.49 -3.66
C GLY A 95 5.65 0.98 -4.01
N GLU A 96 4.98 1.22 -5.12
CA GLU A 96 4.61 2.55 -5.58
C GLU A 96 3.10 2.73 -5.44
N GLY A 97 2.69 3.92 -5.01
CA GLY A 97 1.29 4.28 -4.86
C GLY A 97 1.04 5.74 -5.24
N GLY A 98 -0.09 5.97 -5.91
CA GLY A 98 -0.37 7.24 -6.55
C GLY A 98 0.64 7.57 -7.65
N GLY A 99 0.80 8.87 -7.88
CA GLY A 99 1.65 9.41 -8.94
C GLY A 99 0.83 9.83 -10.16
N THR A 100 1.03 11.07 -10.57
CA THR A 100 0.56 11.60 -11.85
C THR A 100 1.75 12.23 -12.56
N MET A 101 1.55 12.74 -13.78
CA MET A 101 2.59 13.54 -14.45
C MET A 101 3.06 14.75 -13.62
N LEU A 102 2.23 15.24 -12.69
CA LEU A 102 2.50 16.45 -11.90
C LEU A 102 3.03 16.17 -10.48
N ALA A 103 2.83 14.97 -9.94
CA ALA A 103 3.24 14.62 -8.58
C ALA A 103 3.97 13.27 -8.58
N PRO A 104 5.19 13.19 -8.01
CA PRO A 104 5.92 11.93 -7.95
C PRO A 104 5.13 10.90 -7.13
N PRO A 105 5.17 9.61 -7.51
CA PRO A 105 4.51 8.56 -6.76
C PRO A 105 5.13 8.41 -5.38
N LEU A 106 4.29 8.10 -4.38
CA LEU A 106 4.76 7.73 -3.06
C LEU A 106 5.43 6.36 -3.14
N ARG A 107 6.64 6.25 -2.58
CA ARG A 107 7.45 5.02 -2.60
C ARG A 107 7.59 4.47 -1.20
N HIS A 108 7.09 3.26 -0.97
CA HIS A 108 7.27 2.51 0.27
C HIS A 108 8.27 1.38 0.07
N TYR A 109 9.20 1.24 1.01
CA TYR A 109 10.25 0.24 0.97
C TYR A 109 10.07 -0.75 2.12
N ARG A 110 10.18 -2.04 1.82
CA ARG A 110 10.11 -3.11 2.82
C ARG A 110 11.25 -4.11 2.64
N ARG A 111 11.87 -4.51 3.74
CA ARG A 111 12.89 -5.58 3.73
C ARG A 111 12.23 -6.92 3.50
N VAL A 112 12.81 -7.69 2.59
CA VAL A 112 12.34 -9.03 2.24
C VAL A 112 13.49 -10.02 2.21
N THR A 113 13.18 -11.27 2.52
CA THR A 113 14.08 -12.40 2.31
C THR A 113 13.57 -13.22 1.15
N LEU A 114 14.47 -13.66 0.28
CA LEU A 114 14.16 -14.61 -0.78
C LEU A 114 14.12 -16.01 -0.19
N HIS A 115 12.98 -16.68 -0.33
CA HIS A 115 12.83 -18.09 -0.05
C HIS A 115 12.70 -18.82 -1.38
N LEU A 116 13.54 -19.84 -1.61
CA LEU A 116 13.47 -20.62 -2.83
C LEU A 116 12.08 -21.24 -2.95
N ALA A 117 11.39 -20.99 -4.06
CA ALA A 117 10.17 -21.71 -4.39
C ALA A 117 10.57 -23.13 -4.78
N VAL A 118 10.73 -24.01 -3.78
CA VAL A 118 10.72 -25.45 -4.03
C VAL A 118 9.30 -25.73 -4.49
N ALA A 119 9.15 -26.19 -5.74
CA ALA A 119 7.85 -26.62 -6.23
C ALA A 119 7.29 -27.62 -5.21
N PRO A 120 6.13 -27.35 -4.59
CA PRO A 120 5.52 -28.38 -3.77
C PRO A 120 5.29 -29.57 -4.70
N ALA A 121 5.81 -30.75 -4.33
CA ALA A 121 5.28 -32.00 -4.86
C ALA A 121 3.76 -31.89 -4.74
N ALA A 122 3.06 -32.07 -5.87
CA ALA A 122 1.63 -31.82 -6.01
C ALA A 122 0.86 -32.20 -4.74
N GLN A 123 0.48 -31.20 -3.95
CA GLN A 123 -0.50 -31.36 -2.90
C GLN A 123 -1.84 -31.05 -3.56
N ASP A 124 -2.73 -32.04 -3.54
CA ASP A 124 -4.08 -31.92 -4.05
C ASP A 124 -4.77 -30.65 -3.51
N PRO A 125 -5.54 -29.93 -4.33
CA PRO A 125 -6.20 -28.71 -3.91
C PRO A 125 -7.37 -29.05 -2.98
N VAL A 126 -7.11 -29.14 -1.68
CA VAL A 126 -8.19 -29.04 -0.69
C VAL A 126 -8.63 -27.59 -0.67
N ALA A 127 -9.76 -27.36 -1.34
CA ALA A 127 -10.44 -26.08 -1.46
C ALA A 127 -10.47 -25.33 -0.12
N ALA A 128 -10.00 -24.09 -0.14
CA ALA A 128 -10.20 -23.11 0.93
C ALA A 128 -11.69 -22.78 1.04
N THR A 129 -12.44 -23.63 1.73
CA THR A 129 -13.76 -23.33 2.24
C THR A 129 -13.57 -22.74 3.64
N CYS A 130 -14.08 -21.52 3.84
CA CYS A 130 -14.19 -20.92 5.17
C CYS A 130 -15.02 -21.84 6.07
N PRO A 131 -14.47 -22.39 7.17
CA PRO A 131 -15.24 -23.27 8.03
C PRO A 131 -16.12 -22.43 8.97
N THR A 132 -17.40 -22.30 8.64
CA THR A 132 -18.45 -22.07 9.64
C THR A 132 -19.11 -23.41 9.99
N ALA A 133 -18.83 -23.89 11.20
CA ALA A 133 -19.54 -24.91 12.01
C ALA A 133 -18.61 -26.02 12.56
N PRO A 134 -18.93 -26.57 13.76
CA PRO A 134 -18.00 -27.34 14.58
C PRO A 134 -17.84 -28.78 14.07
N ARG A 135 -16.61 -29.28 14.06
CA ARG A 135 -16.27 -30.67 13.72
C ARG A 135 -16.32 -31.55 14.96
N ASP A 136 -17.13 -32.61 14.91
CA ASP A 136 -17.03 -33.78 15.81
C ASP A 136 -15.85 -34.68 15.40
N PRO A 137 -15.14 -35.32 16.34
CA PRO A 137 -13.90 -36.04 16.06
C PRO A 137 -14.13 -37.56 16.15
N ALA A 138 -14.44 -38.23 15.03
CA ALA A 138 -14.34 -39.67 14.94
C ALA A 138 -14.34 -40.11 13.47
N ASP A 139 -13.17 -40.10 12.82
CA ASP A 139 -12.74 -41.25 12.02
C ASP A 139 -11.27 -41.06 11.62
N VAL A 140 -10.42 -41.98 12.04
CA VAL A 140 -9.00 -42.07 11.71
C VAL A 140 -8.83 -43.41 11.01
N ASP A 141 -8.40 -43.39 9.76
CA ASP A 141 -7.71 -44.54 9.17
C ASP A 141 -6.59 -44.06 8.22
N PRO A 142 -5.38 -44.65 8.26
CA PRO A 142 -4.23 -44.18 7.50
C PRO A 142 -4.12 -44.90 6.15
N PRO A 143 -3.75 -44.21 5.04
CA PRO A 143 -3.31 -44.90 3.85
C PRO A 143 -1.77 -44.92 3.73
N GLN A 144 -1.31 -46.11 3.37
CA GLN A 144 0.07 -46.55 3.11
C GLN A 144 0.86 -45.67 2.13
N ALA A 145 2.17 -45.63 2.36
CA ALA A 145 3.17 -45.10 1.44
C ALA A 145 3.42 -46.04 0.25
N PRO A 146 3.75 -45.48 -0.93
CA PRO A 146 4.63 -46.16 -1.86
C PRO A 146 5.90 -45.36 -2.18
N ALA A 147 7.01 -46.10 -2.07
CA ALA A 147 8.21 -46.15 -2.90
C ALA A 147 8.80 -44.85 -3.49
N ALA A 148 10.06 -44.62 -3.10
CA ALA A 148 10.99 -43.72 -3.76
C ALA A 148 11.21 -44.09 -5.24
N SER A 149 11.21 -43.09 -6.11
CA SER A 149 11.78 -43.18 -7.45
C SER A 149 12.63 -41.96 -7.72
N LEU A 150 13.94 -42.21 -7.78
CA LEU A 150 14.98 -41.33 -8.32
C LEU A 150 14.64 -40.93 -9.77
N ALA A 151 14.72 -39.64 -10.08
CA ALA A 151 14.93 -39.08 -11.41
C ALA A 151 15.72 -37.78 -11.19
N GLU A 152 17.04 -37.77 -11.36
CA GLU A 152 17.78 -37.75 -12.63
C GLU A 152 17.43 -36.50 -13.48
N GLY A 153 18.40 -35.57 -13.59
CA GLY A 153 18.48 -34.61 -14.69
C GLY A 153 17.74 -33.27 -14.56
N ALA A 154 18.07 -32.43 -13.57
CA ALA A 154 17.60 -31.03 -13.56
C ALA A 154 18.55 -30.12 -14.37
N SER A 155 18.18 -29.89 -15.63
CA SER A 155 18.70 -28.84 -16.52
C SER A 155 18.84 -27.47 -15.81
N PRO A 156 19.98 -26.75 -15.96
CA PRO A 156 20.29 -25.58 -15.12
C PRO A 156 19.56 -24.29 -15.49
N ASP A 157 18.68 -24.29 -16.50
CA ASP A 157 18.05 -23.05 -17.01
C ASP A 157 16.61 -22.82 -16.52
N ARG A 158 16.20 -23.51 -15.45
CA ARG A 158 14.97 -23.16 -14.74
C ARG A 158 15.27 -21.98 -13.84
N ALA A 159 15.04 -20.76 -14.34
CA ALA A 159 15.13 -19.52 -13.57
C ALA A 159 14.48 -19.72 -12.20
N ARG A 160 15.31 -19.86 -11.16
CA ARG A 160 14.86 -20.13 -9.80
C ARG A 160 13.90 -19.02 -9.39
N ARG A 161 12.67 -19.40 -9.08
CA ARG A 161 11.65 -18.48 -8.57
C ARG A 161 11.75 -18.44 -7.05
N TYR A 162 11.58 -17.27 -6.48
CA TYR A 162 11.64 -17.05 -5.05
C TYR A 162 10.34 -16.43 -4.56
N PHE A 163 9.87 -16.87 -3.40
CA PHE A 163 8.85 -16.18 -2.62
C PHE A 163 9.52 -15.17 -1.69
N LEU A 164 8.85 -14.05 -1.47
CA LEU A 164 9.32 -13.02 -0.56
C LEU A 164 8.63 -13.18 0.78
N ARG A 165 9.42 -13.12 1.86
CA ARG A 165 8.89 -12.98 3.22
C ARG A 165 9.32 -11.65 3.79
N ALA A 166 8.39 -10.91 4.38
CA ALA A 166 8.67 -9.64 5.02
C ALA A 166 9.53 -9.85 6.28
N ARG A 167 10.70 -9.21 6.33
CA ARG A 167 11.48 -9.09 7.57
C ARG A 167 10.89 -7.98 8.43
N HIS A 168 10.72 -8.26 9.71
CA HIS A 168 10.15 -7.32 10.69
C HIS A 168 11.21 -6.81 11.68
N ASP A 169 12.45 -7.27 11.53
CA ASP A 169 13.58 -6.95 12.40
C ASP A 169 14.29 -5.68 11.95
N GLY A 170 14.07 -4.62 12.72
CA GLY A 170 14.91 -3.42 12.76
C GLY A 170 14.66 -2.41 11.64
N TRP A 171 14.74 -1.14 12.03
CA TRP A 171 14.66 0.04 11.16
C TRP A 171 15.69 -0.01 10.03
N LEU A 172 15.29 0.53 8.87
CA LEU A 172 16.11 0.64 7.67
C LEU A 172 17.00 1.89 7.75
N ASP A 173 18.32 1.71 7.79
CA ASP A 173 19.27 2.69 7.23
C ASP A 173 19.24 2.54 5.70
N PHE A 174 18.22 3.13 5.06
CA PHE A 174 18.14 3.22 3.60
C PHE A 174 18.74 4.55 3.15
N ASP A 175 19.81 4.48 2.38
CA ASP A 175 20.37 5.64 1.67
C ASP A 175 19.75 5.69 0.26
N PRO A 176 18.94 6.72 -0.07
CA PRO A 176 18.19 6.75 -1.32
C PRO A 176 19.03 6.95 -2.59
N GLY A 177 20.34 7.22 -2.49
CA GLY A 177 21.28 7.29 -3.62
C GLY A 177 20.92 8.32 -4.68
#